data_AF-A0A7J6KMS7-F1
#
_entry.id   AF-A0A7J6KMS7-F1
#
_cell.length_a   1.000
_cell.length_b   1.000
_cell.length_c   1.000
_cell.angle_alpha   90.00
_cell.angle_beta   90.00
_cell.angle_gamma   90.00
#
_symmetry.space_group_name_H-M   'P 1'
#
loop_
_entity.id
_entity.type
_entity.pdbx_description
1 polymer ?
#
loop_
_entity_poly.entity_id
_entity_poly.type
_entity_poly.pdbx_seq_one_letter_code
_entity_poly.pdbx_strand_id
1 'polypeptide(L)'
;MSGGNAVVKVLDPPAHMVEKVGAKMLQLAAYDVERSGKAYISEVNECFRSNDITPKRFYVDTFANGIIVYTCFFDPSSCTEDKLSQLAQTLRYVCHFKHNPKKSALVWDLVLKNLITPEHAIFLITAAKFIFSFFPKETEEYLALAEYFKNDPSKKSELDTLFRNTMSNAITYERIYDALTSNYHLTLPMFEDFKKVATGECKPFYNEELAAKVDDEVGSRLDAKILKTLLKLNAHLQMTNFFKPTGTASAIAMRFDGGVLADRPRTLFPTIPYAVYLVVGRSFYGFHIRFTEIARGGIRLILSRNRQVYKKNCATLLEENYNLAYTQQLKNKDIAEGGSK
;
A
#
# COMPACT_ATOMS: atom_id res chain seq x y z
N MET A 1 9.62 23.46 -6.51
CA MET A 1 8.25 23.26 -6.00
C MET A 1 8.16 21.83 -5.49
N SER A 2 7.96 21.64 -4.18
CA SER A 2 7.84 20.32 -3.55
C SER A 2 6.63 19.58 -4.12
N GLY A 3 6.88 18.51 -4.89
CA GLY A 3 5.87 17.70 -5.58
C GLY A 3 5.00 16.84 -4.66
N GLY A 4 4.22 17.49 -3.80
CA GLY A 4 3.12 16.86 -3.08
C GLY A 4 1.85 16.91 -3.93
N ASN A 5 1.17 15.77 -4.10
CA ASN A 5 -0.11 15.71 -4.81
C ASN A 5 -1.27 16.33 -4.01
N ALA A 6 -1.09 16.49 -2.69
CA ALA A 6 -2.00 17.24 -1.84
C ALA A 6 -1.28 17.91 -0.67
N VAL A 7 -1.85 18.98 -0.13
CA VAL A 7 -1.41 19.64 1.09
C VAL A 7 -2.65 19.93 1.93
N VAL A 8 -2.65 19.46 3.18
CA VAL A 8 -3.70 19.77 4.16
C VAL A 8 -3.13 20.67 5.24
N LYS A 9 -3.81 21.78 5.54
CA LYS A 9 -3.47 22.70 6.63
C LYS A 9 -4.70 23.03 7.46
N VAL A 10 -4.51 23.03 8.78
CA VAL A 10 -5.43 23.62 9.73
C VAL A 10 -4.91 25.01 10.07
N LEU A 11 -5.77 26.02 9.96
CA LEU A 11 -5.44 27.43 10.08
C LEU A 11 -6.51 28.13 10.92
N ASP A 12 -6.11 29.23 11.57
CA ASP A 12 -7.09 30.13 12.16
C ASP A 12 -7.71 31.00 11.03
N PRO A 13 -9.05 31.03 10.93
CA PRO A 13 -9.73 31.78 9.88
C PRO A 13 -9.59 33.28 10.10
N PRO A 14 -9.56 34.09 9.02
CA PRO A 14 -9.60 35.55 9.14
C PRO A 14 -10.85 36.02 9.90
N ALA A 15 -10.68 37.00 10.80
CA ALA A 15 -11.74 37.46 11.71
C ALA A 15 -13.04 37.90 10.99
N HIS A 16 -12.94 38.46 9.79
CA HIS A 16 -14.10 38.87 8.98
C HIS A 16 -14.85 37.70 8.35
N MET A 17 -14.26 36.51 8.30
CA MET A 17 -14.86 35.34 7.69
C MET A 17 -15.59 34.45 8.71
N VAL A 18 -15.61 34.75 10.02
CA VAL A 18 -16.29 33.90 11.01
C VAL A 18 -17.06 34.69 12.06
N GLU A 19 -18.23 34.17 12.43
CA GLU A 19 -19.13 34.76 13.42
C GLU A 19 -18.73 34.42 14.87
N LYS A 20 -17.94 33.37 15.10
CA LYS A 20 -17.56 32.90 16.45
C LYS A 20 -16.05 32.89 16.67
N VAL A 21 -15.63 33.43 17.81
CA VAL A 21 -14.23 33.35 18.28
C VAL A 21 -13.87 31.89 18.56
N GLY A 22 -12.72 31.44 18.04
CA GLY A 22 -12.24 30.06 18.17
C GLY A 22 -12.64 29.10 17.04
N ALA A 23 -13.29 29.58 15.98
CA ALA A 23 -13.53 28.77 14.79
C ALA A 23 -12.21 28.37 14.12
N LYS A 24 -12.23 27.23 13.43
CA LYS A 24 -11.06 26.68 12.72
C LYS A 24 -11.36 26.53 11.24
N MET A 25 -10.33 26.76 10.42
CA MET A 25 -10.37 26.59 8.98
C MET A 25 -9.47 25.43 8.58
N LEU A 26 -10.00 24.52 7.77
CA LEU A 26 -9.21 23.47 7.13
C LEU A 26 -9.12 23.76 5.63
N GLN A 27 -7.90 23.79 5.12
CA GLN A 27 -7.62 23.90 3.69
C GLN A 27 -6.95 22.63 3.18
N LEU A 28 -7.54 22.02 2.15
CA LEU A 28 -6.94 20.95 1.36
C LEU A 28 -6.68 21.50 -0.04
N ALA A 29 -5.44 21.53 -0.49
CA ALA A 29 -5.09 21.76 -1.88
C ALA A 29 -4.71 20.42 -2.51
N ALA A 30 -5.32 20.05 -3.62
CA ALA A 30 -5.01 18.82 -4.35
C ALA A 30 -4.69 19.13 -5.82
N TYR A 31 -3.71 18.41 -6.36
CA TYR A 31 -3.34 18.45 -7.76
C TYR A 31 -3.36 17.04 -8.34
N ASP A 32 -4.11 16.84 -9.43
CA ASP A 32 -4.20 15.54 -10.10
C ASP A 32 -4.18 15.69 -11.62
N VAL A 33 -3.08 15.22 -12.21
CA VAL A 33 -2.84 15.21 -13.66
C VAL A 33 -3.85 14.29 -14.38
N GLU A 34 -4.30 13.20 -13.76
CA GLU A 34 -5.21 12.24 -14.38
C GLU A 34 -6.67 12.72 -14.39
N ARG A 35 -7.04 13.61 -13.46
CA ARG A 35 -8.44 14.07 -13.31
C ARG A 35 -8.77 15.35 -14.06
N SER A 36 -7.80 16.04 -14.68
CA SER A 36 -8.01 17.28 -15.47
C SER A 36 -9.01 18.26 -14.82
N GLY A 37 -8.81 18.59 -13.54
CA GLY A 37 -9.67 19.54 -12.83
C GLY A 37 -10.98 19.00 -12.23
N LYS A 38 -11.22 17.67 -12.22
CA LYS A 38 -12.36 17.10 -11.49
C LYS A 38 -12.14 17.09 -9.97
N ALA A 39 -13.09 17.66 -9.24
CA ALA A 39 -13.05 17.78 -7.79
C ALA A 39 -13.32 16.44 -7.06
N TYR A 40 -12.57 16.18 -5.98
CA TYR A 40 -12.72 15.12 -4.99
C TYR A 40 -13.90 15.32 -4.01
N ILE A 41 -15.02 15.88 -4.47
CA ILE A 41 -16.12 16.28 -3.57
C ILE A 41 -16.68 15.08 -2.79
N SER A 42 -16.88 13.96 -3.45
CA SER A 42 -17.38 12.73 -2.81
C SER A 42 -16.39 12.25 -1.75
N GLU A 43 -15.12 12.12 -2.13
CA GLU A 43 -14.07 11.60 -1.25
C GLU A 43 -13.84 12.49 -0.01
N VAL A 44 -13.91 13.81 -0.20
CA VAL A 44 -13.78 14.78 0.91
C VAL A 44 -15.00 14.69 1.83
N ASN A 45 -16.22 14.60 1.27
CA ASN A 45 -17.44 14.42 2.07
C ASN A 45 -17.46 13.11 2.86
N GLU A 46 -16.84 12.06 2.34
CA GLU A 46 -16.71 10.79 3.05
C GLU A 46 -15.73 10.88 4.22
N CYS A 47 -14.64 11.63 4.07
CA CYS A 47 -13.74 11.93 5.19
C CYS A 47 -14.46 12.71 6.31
N PHE A 48 -15.40 13.59 5.97
CA PHE A 48 -16.25 14.28 6.96
C PHE A 48 -17.14 13.30 7.71
N ARG A 49 -17.82 12.40 6.98
CA ARG A 49 -18.70 11.37 7.58
C ARG A 49 -17.92 10.41 8.48
N SER A 50 -16.75 9.94 8.05
CA SER A 50 -15.96 8.97 8.83
C SER A 50 -15.44 9.54 10.14
N ASN A 51 -15.26 10.87 10.21
CA ASN A 51 -14.81 11.56 11.42
C ASN A 51 -15.97 12.13 12.25
N ASP A 52 -17.22 11.97 11.78
CA ASP A 52 -18.42 12.55 12.38
C ASP A 52 -18.29 14.08 12.59
N ILE A 53 -17.90 14.78 11.52
CA ILE A 53 -17.73 16.24 11.49
C ILE A 53 -18.45 16.77 10.26
N THR A 54 -19.20 17.85 10.39
CA THR A 54 -19.81 18.55 9.24
C THR A 54 -19.30 19.99 9.18
N PRO A 55 -18.75 20.44 8.04
CA PRO A 55 -18.36 21.84 7.89
C PRO A 55 -19.60 22.73 7.82
N LYS A 56 -19.56 23.89 8.48
CA LYS A 56 -20.62 24.90 8.35
C LYS A 56 -20.62 25.56 6.97
N ARG A 57 -19.42 25.79 6.45
CA ARG A 57 -19.20 26.35 5.11
C ARG A 57 -18.13 25.53 4.40
N PHE A 58 -18.39 25.25 3.13
CA PHE A 58 -17.55 24.43 2.27
C PHE A 58 -17.43 25.12 0.91
N TYR A 59 -16.21 25.56 0.59
CA TYR A 59 -15.89 26.21 -0.67
C TYR A 59 -14.94 25.34 -1.48
N VAL A 60 -15.13 25.32 -2.80
CA VAL A 60 -14.31 24.57 -3.74
C VAL A 60 -13.86 25.51 -4.84
N ASP A 61 -12.57 25.85 -4.84
CA ASP A 61 -11.96 26.75 -5.82
C ASP A 61 -11.12 25.93 -6.79
N THR A 62 -11.39 26.07 -8.10
CA THR A 62 -10.63 25.40 -9.16
C THR A 62 -9.78 26.42 -9.89
N PHE A 63 -8.46 26.21 -9.91
CA PHE A 63 -7.51 27.11 -10.54
C PHE A 63 -7.17 26.67 -11.97
N ALA A 64 -6.79 27.63 -12.83
CA ALA A 64 -6.45 27.37 -14.23
C ALA A 64 -5.26 26.41 -14.42
N ASN A 65 -4.39 26.29 -13.41
CA ASN A 65 -3.28 25.33 -13.40
C ASN A 65 -3.70 23.90 -12.99
N GLY A 66 -5.00 23.64 -12.79
CA GLY A 66 -5.56 22.34 -12.43
C GLY A 66 -5.49 22.00 -10.93
N ILE A 67 -5.02 22.93 -10.09
CA ILE A 67 -5.09 22.78 -8.62
C ILE A 67 -6.53 23.04 -8.17
N ILE A 68 -7.03 22.21 -7.27
CA ILE A 68 -8.33 22.38 -6.64
C ILE A 68 -8.11 22.58 -5.14
N VAL A 69 -8.68 23.65 -4.59
CA VAL A 69 -8.58 23.99 -3.18
C VAL A 69 -9.95 23.86 -2.53
N TYR A 70 -10.01 23.10 -1.45
CA TYR A 70 -11.17 22.91 -0.59
C TYR A 70 -10.95 23.72 0.68
N THR A 71 -11.84 24.67 0.96
CA THR A 71 -11.80 25.47 2.18
C THR A 71 -13.03 25.14 3.02
N CYS A 72 -12.80 24.60 4.22
CA CYS A 72 -13.83 24.13 5.13
C CYS A 72 -13.76 24.92 6.43
N PHE A 73 -14.90 25.42 6.91
CA PHE A 73 -14.99 26.16 8.17
C PHE A 73 -15.76 25.35 9.21
N PHE A 74 -15.18 25.23 10.40
CA PHE A 74 -15.74 24.48 11.52
C PHE A 74 -15.98 25.40 12.73
N ASP A 75 -17.14 25.21 13.35
CA ASP A 75 -17.49 25.90 14.59
C ASP A 75 -16.82 25.20 15.79
N PRO A 76 -16.35 25.96 16.80
CA PRO A 76 -15.69 25.38 17.98
C PRO A 76 -16.64 24.53 18.83
N SER A 77 -17.95 24.76 18.75
CA SER A 77 -18.97 23.95 19.44
C SER A 77 -19.20 22.58 18.80
N SER A 78 -18.81 22.41 17.53
CA SER A 78 -19.06 21.19 16.75
C SER A 78 -17.83 20.34 16.50
N CYS A 79 -16.63 20.88 16.68
CA CYS A 79 -15.38 20.19 16.37
C CYS A 79 -14.28 20.53 17.37
N THR A 80 -13.74 19.52 18.04
CA THR A 80 -12.52 19.64 18.86
C THR A 80 -11.28 19.67 17.98
N GLU A 81 -10.16 20.19 18.50
CA GLU A 81 -8.88 20.23 17.76
C GLU A 81 -8.37 18.82 17.41
N ASP A 82 -8.62 17.83 18.28
CA ASP A 82 -8.25 16.43 18.03
C ASP A 82 -8.99 15.84 16.83
N LYS A 83 -10.32 16.02 16.78
CA LYS A 83 -11.16 15.59 15.65
C LYS A 83 -10.73 16.26 14.35
N LEU A 84 -10.36 17.53 14.40
CA LEU A 84 -9.91 18.30 13.25
C LEU A 84 -8.54 17.84 12.76
N SER A 85 -7.66 17.43 13.68
CA SER A 85 -6.37 16.81 13.38
C SER A 85 -6.52 15.42 12.74
N GLN A 86 -7.46 14.60 13.24
CA GLN A 86 -7.81 13.30 12.65
C GLN A 86 -8.40 13.45 11.24
N LEU A 87 -9.29 14.41 11.04
CA LEU A 87 -9.82 14.75 9.73
C LEU A 87 -8.70 15.23 8.78
N ALA A 88 -7.81 16.10 9.26
CA ALA A 88 -6.69 16.57 8.46
C ALA A 88 -5.75 15.43 8.05
N GLN A 89 -5.52 14.46 8.95
CA GLN A 89 -4.76 13.24 8.64
C GLN A 89 -5.49 12.40 7.58
N THR A 90 -6.79 12.16 7.74
CA THR A 90 -7.62 11.42 6.79
C THR A 90 -7.59 12.07 5.39
N LEU A 91 -7.74 13.40 5.33
CA LEU A 91 -7.78 14.17 4.07
C LEU A 91 -6.46 14.15 3.31
N ARG A 92 -5.32 13.92 3.97
CA ARG A 92 -4.02 13.76 3.27
C ARG A 92 -4.04 12.56 2.33
N TYR A 93 -4.86 11.57 2.63
CA TYR A 93 -4.94 10.37 1.81
C TYR A 93 -5.96 10.46 0.68
N VAL A 94 -6.67 11.59 0.54
CA VAL A 94 -7.66 11.80 -0.54
C VAL A 94 -7.05 11.58 -1.92
N CYS A 95 -5.80 12.00 -2.11
CA CYS A 95 -5.06 11.81 -3.36
C CYS A 95 -4.54 10.37 -3.56
N HIS A 96 -4.68 9.48 -2.60
CA HIS A 96 -4.44 8.05 -2.78
C HIS A 96 -5.73 7.28 -3.12
N PHE A 97 -6.90 7.90 -2.92
CA PHE A 97 -8.17 7.30 -3.32
C PHE A 97 -8.27 7.22 -4.84
N LYS A 98 -8.39 5.99 -5.34
CA LYS A 98 -8.68 5.69 -6.75
C LYS A 98 -10.09 5.14 -6.85
N HIS A 99 -11.01 5.91 -7.43
CA HIS A 99 -12.22 5.34 -8.03
C HIS A 99 -11.87 4.72 -9.38
N ASN A 100 -11.05 3.67 -9.38
CA ASN A 100 -10.94 2.81 -10.55
C ASN A 100 -12.15 1.87 -10.51
N PRO A 101 -13.03 1.91 -11.53
CA PRO A 101 -14.16 1.01 -11.58
C PRO A 101 -13.69 -0.43 -11.43
N LYS A 102 -14.34 -1.17 -10.50
CA LYS A 102 -14.18 -2.61 -10.20
C LYS A 102 -13.07 -3.07 -9.25
N LYS A 103 -12.10 -2.25 -8.81
CA LYS A 103 -10.99 -2.74 -7.94
C LYS A 103 -11.00 -2.15 -6.54
N SER A 104 -10.40 -0.98 -6.37
CA SER A 104 -10.42 -0.22 -5.11
C SER A 104 -11.81 0.28 -4.73
N ALA A 105 -12.75 0.30 -5.67
CA ALA A 105 -14.15 0.64 -5.42
C ALA A 105 -14.84 -0.31 -4.42
N LEU A 106 -14.44 -1.59 -4.35
CA LEU A 106 -15.00 -2.55 -3.39
C LEU A 106 -14.60 -2.21 -1.96
N VAL A 107 -13.31 -1.91 -1.75
CA VAL A 107 -12.81 -1.44 -0.46
C VAL A 107 -13.48 -0.12 -0.08
N TRP A 108 -13.74 0.72 -1.07
CA TRP A 108 -14.42 2.00 -0.86
C TRP A 108 -15.90 1.88 -0.49
N ASP A 109 -16.59 0.88 -1.04
CA ASP A 109 -17.97 0.59 -0.64
C ASP A 109 -18.08 0.27 0.87
N LEU A 110 -17.05 -0.35 1.45
CA LEU A 110 -16.97 -0.56 2.90
C LEU A 110 -16.79 0.76 3.68
N VAL A 111 -16.03 1.71 3.14
CA VAL A 111 -15.89 3.06 3.73
C VAL A 111 -17.23 3.79 3.66
N LEU A 112 -17.90 3.75 2.51
CA LEU A 112 -19.23 4.35 2.31
C LEU A 112 -20.29 3.83 3.29
N LYS A 113 -20.18 2.54 3.65
CA LYS A 113 -21.05 1.88 4.64
C LYS A 113 -20.61 2.08 6.10
N ASN A 114 -19.57 2.89 6.35
CA ASN A 114 -18.96 3.09 7.67
C ASN A 114 -18.49 1.78 8.35
N LEU A 115 -18.12 0.77 7.57
CA LEU A 115 -17.62 -0.51 8.08
C LEU A 115 -16.11 -0.47 8.36
N ILE A 116 -15.37 0.35 7.60
CA ILE A 116 -13.93 0.57 7.78
C ILE A 116 -13.61 2.06 7.66
N THR A 117 -12.51 2.49 8.29
CA THR A 117 -12.02 3.86 8.15
C THR A 117 -11.29 4.07 6.81
N PRO A 118 -11.16 5.32 6.32
CA PRO A 118 -10.39 5.58 5.11
C PRO A 118 -8.91 5.18 5.25
N GLU A 119 -8.32 5.31 6.44
CA GLU A 119 -6.97 4.82 6.75
C GLU A 119 -6.87 3.30 6.52
N HIS A 120 -7.82 2.55 7.06
CA HIS A 120 -7.89 1.11 6.86
C HIS A 120 -8.04 0.75 5.36
N ALA A 121 -8.84 1.49 4.60
CA ALA A 121 -8.97 1.27 3.16
C ALA A 121 -7.63 1.40 2.41
N ILE A 122 -6.81 2.39 2.77
CA ILE A 122 -5.49 2.60 2.16
C ILE A 122 -4.51 1.50 2.55
N PHE A 123 -4.59 1.05 3.81
CA PHE A 123 -3.85 -0.13 4.25
C PHE A 123 -4.21 -1.33 3.38
N LEU A 124 -5.50 -1.62 3.16
CA LEU A 124 -5.95 -2.72 2.30
C LEU A 124 -5.49 -2.58 0.83
N ILE A 125 -5.50 -1.36 0.28
CA ILE A 125 -5.00 -1.10 -1.08
C ILE A 125 -3.49 -1.39 -1.17
N THR A 126 -2.72 -0.98 -0.17
CA THR A 126 -1.27 -1.18 -0.10
C THR A 126 -0.94 -2.66 0.17
N ALA A 127 -1.66 -3.28 1.09
CA ALA A 127 -1.61 -4.70 1.40
C ALA A 127 -1.93 -5.56 0.17
N ALA A 128 -2.88 -5.18 -0.67
CA ALA A 128 -3.15 -5.91 -1.90
C ALA A 128 -1.94 -5.95 -2.85
N LYS A 129 -1.11 -4.89 -2.87
CA LYS A 129 0.18 -4.89 -3.61
C LYS A 129 1.19 -5.83 -2.98
N PHE A 130 1.30 -5.80 -1.67
CA PHE A 130 2.15 -6.71 -0.92
C PHE A 130 1.75 -8.17 -1.15
N ILE A 131 0.49 -8.53 -0.91
CA ILE A 131 -0.05 -9.87 -1.10
C ILE A 131 0.21 -10.33 -2.53
N PHE A 132 -0.12 -9.53 -3.54
CA PHE A 132 0.11 -9.93 -4.93
C PHE A 132 1.58 -10.28 -5.25
N SER A 133 2.53 -9.62 -4.58
CA SER A 133 3.96 -9.84 -4.81
C SER A 133 4.56 -10.93 -3.93
N PHE A 134 4.12 -11.08 -2.69
CA PHE A 134 4.68 -12.00 -1.70
C PHE A 134 3.84 -13.25 -1.47
N PHE A 135 2.68 -13.39 -2.11
CA PHE A 135 1.87 -14.60 -2.01
C PHE A 135 2.70 -15.82 -2.39
N PRO A 136 2.71 -16.90 -1.58
CA PRO A 136 3.44 -18.12 -1.89
C PRO A 136 2.84 -18.74 -3.15
N LYS A 137 3.50 -18.52 -4.28
CA LYS A 137 2.99 -19.02 -5.57
C LYS A 137 3.25 -20.51 -5.62
N GLU A 138 4.42 -20.92 -5.12
CA GLU A 138 5.03 -22.24 -5.09
C GLU A 138 4.24 -23.24 -4.26
N THR A 139 3.76 -24.30 -4.92
CA THR A 139 3.12 -25.43 -4.25
C THR A 139 4.16 -26.48 -3.89
N GLU A 140 3.86 -27.34 -2.91
CA GLU A 140 4.78 -28.41 -2.49
C GLU A 140 5.12 -29.35 -3.65
N GLU A 141 4.19 -29.58 -4.57
CA GLU A 141 4.41 -30.40 -5.76
C GLU A 141 5.42 -29.75 -6.72
N TYR A 142 5.36 -28.43 -6.89
CA TYR A 142 6.36 -27.70 -7.69
C TYR A 142 7.74 -27.77 -7.03
N LEU A 143 7.83 -27.60 -5.71
CA LEU A 143 9.10 -27.67 -5.00
C LEU A 143 9.74 -29.06 -5.12
N ALA A 144 8.93 -30.12 -4.99
CA ALA A 144 9.39 -31.51 -5.16
C ALA A 144 9.89 -31.77 -6.59
N LEU A 145 9.15 -31.31 -7.61
CA LEU A 145 9.56 -31.45 -9.01
C LEU A 145 10.79 -30.60 -9.34
N ALA A 146 10.89 -29.39 -8.79
CA ALA A 146 12.04 -28.50 -8.98
C ALA A 146 13.33 -29.09 -8.39
N GLU A 147 13.23 -29.81 -7.26
CA GLU A 147 14.36 -30.55 -6.68
C GLU A 147 14.72 -31.78 -7.53
N TYR A 148 13.72 -32.50 -8.06
CA TYR A 148 13.94 -33.63 -8.97
C TYR A 148 14.70 -33.21 -10.24
N PHE A 149 14.34 -32.07 -10.84
CA PHE A 149 15.00 -31.53 -12.03
C PHE A 149 16.25 -30.69 -11.75
N LYS A 150 16.82 -30.72 -10.53
CA LYS A 150 18.00 -29.93 -10.16
C LYS A 150 19.22 -30.17 -11.06
N ASN A 151 19.37 -31.39 -11.57
CA ASN A 151 20.47 -31.80 -12.44
C ASN A 151 20.18 -31.60 -13.94
N ASP A 152 18.96 -31.17 -14.32
CA ASP A 152 18.56 -30.92 -15.71
C ASP A 152 18.07 -29.46 -15.85
N PRO A 153 18.98 -28.52 -16.16
CA PRO A 153 18.66 -27.09 -16.22
C PRO A 153 17.58 -26.75 -17.26
N SER A 154 17.46 -27.53 -18.34
CA SER A 154 16.49 -27.27 -19.41
C SER A 154 15.07 -27.58 -18.94
N LYS A 155 14.85 -28.79 -18.40
CA LYS A 155 13.53 -29.20 -17.92
C LYS A 155 13.07 -28.39 -16.71
N LYS A 156 14.01 -27.99 -15.86
CA LYS A 156 13.73 -27.06 -14.76
C LYS A 156 13.20 -25.71 -15.27
N SER A 157 13.80 -25.16 -16.32
CA SER A 157 13.35 -23.90 -16.92
C SER A 157 11.94 -24.00 -17.52
N GLU A 158 11.61 -25.13 -18.15
CA GLU A 158 10.27 -25.40 -18.69
C GLU A 158 9.23 -25.54 -17.56
N LEU A 159 9.55 -26.27 -16.49
CA LEU A 159 8.70 -26.39 -15.31
C LEU A 159 8.45 -25.02 -14.65
N ASP A 160 9.49 -24.21 -14.48
CA ASP A 160 9.38 -22.85 -13.93
C ASP A 160 8.47 -21.96 -14.82
N THR A 161 8.52 -22.16 -16.13
CA THR A 161 7.68 -21.42 -17.08
C THR A 161 6.23 -21.85 -17.01
N LEU A 162 5.96 -23.16 -16.96
CA LEU A 162 4.61 -23.71 -16.78
C LEU A 162 4.01 -23.26 -15.45
N PHE A 163 4.81 -23.30 -14.38
CA PHE A 163 4.41 -22.88 -13.05
C PHE A 163 4.02 -21.40 -12.99
N ARG A 164 4.86 -20.52 -13.57
CA ARG A 164 4.59 -19.08 -13.66
C ARG A 164 3.30 -18.80 -14.44
N ASN A 165 3.05 -19.53 -15.52
CA ASN A 165 1.83 -19.36 -16.31
C ASN A 165 0.57 -19.78 -15.55
N THR A 166 0.59 -20.90 -14.83
CA THR A 166 -0.54 -21.38 -14.03
C THR A 166 -0.85 -20.45 -12.86
N MET A 167 0.18 -19.99 -12.13
CA MET A 167 -0.01 -19.11 -10.98
C MET A 167 -0.39 -17.68 -11.33
N SER A 168 0.09 -17.16 -12.47
CA SER A 168 -0.33 -15.86 -13.01
C SER A 168 -1.86 -15.78 -13.24
N ASN A 169 -2.52 -16.93 -13.45
CA ASN A 169 -3.96 -17.01 -13.63
C ASN A 169 -4.73 -17.21 -12.30
N ALA A 170 -4.09 -17.81 -11.29
CA ALA A 170 -4.75 -18.12 -10.02
C ALA A 170 -4.93 -16.91 -9.10
N ILE A 171 -3.98 -15.97 -9.11
CA ILE A 171 -4.00 -14.80 -8.21
C ILE A 171 -4.03 -13.51 -9.01
N THR A 172 -5.19 -12.86 -8.94
CA THR A 172 -5.42 -11.56 -9.53
C THR A 172 -5.73 -10.55 -8.44
N TYR A 173 -5.48 -9.26 -8.73
CA TYR A 173 -5.89 -8.19 -7.82
C TYR A 173 -7.38 -8.22 -7.50
N GLU A 174 -8.23 -8.64 -8.44
CA GLU A 174 -9.68 -8.73 -8.26
C GLU A 174 -9.98 -9.75 -7.14
N ARG A 175 -9.40 -10.96 -7.25
CA ARG A 175 -9.55 -11.99 -6.21
C ARG A 175 -9.03 -11.56 -4.84
N ILE A 176 -7.90 -10.84 -4.79
CA ILE A 176 -7.34 -10.33 -3.53
C ILE A 176 -8.29 -9.32 -2.90
N TYR A 177 -8.82 -8.37 -3.68
CA TYR A 177 -9.78 -7.41 -3.16
C TYR A 177 -11.04 -8.11 -2.66
N ASP A 178 -11.60 -9.05 -3.43
CA ASP A 178 -12.79 -9.81 -3.02
C ASP A 178 -12.57 -10.57 -1.70
N ALA A 179 -11.39 -11.18 -1.52
CA ALA A 179 -11.03 -11.89 -0.29
C ALA A 179 -10.91 -10.94 0.90
N LEU A 180 -10.25 -9.78 0.72
CA LEU A 180 -10.10 -8.78 1.78
C LEU A 180 -11.43 -8.14 2.17
N THR A 181 -12.29 -7.83 1.20
CA THR A 181 -13.57 -7.16 1.46
C THR A 181 -14.62 -8.11 2.02
N SER A 182 -14.66 -9.36 1.55
CA SER A 182 -15.59 -10.36 2.08
C SER A 182 -15.28 -10.73 3.54
N ASN A 183 -14.00 -10.65 3.93
CA ASN A 183 -13.53 -10.98 5.27
C ASN A 183 -13.09 -9.73 6.05
N TYR A 184 -13.71 -8.56 5.81
CA TYR A 184 -13.27 -7.29 6.38
C TYR A 184 -13.24 -7.31 7.93
N HIS A 185 -14.12 -8.09 8.56
CA HIS A 185 -14.15 -8.30 10.01
C HIS A 185 -12.80 -8.77 10.57
N LEU A 186 -12.11 -9.66 9.85
CA LEU A 186 -10.78 -10.18 10.22
C LEU A 186 -9.67 -9.18 9.89
N THR A 187 -9.88 -8.29 8.91
CA THR A 187 -8.89 -7.26 8.56
C THR A 187 -8.83 -6.11 9.58
N LEU A 188 -9.90 -5.86 10.33
CA LEU A 188 -9.94 -4.84 11.40
C LEU A 188 -8.86 -5.08 12.47
N PRO A 189 -8.79 -6.24 13.15
CA PRO A 189 -7.73 -6.49 14.11
C PRO A 189 -6.33 -6.56 13.46
N MET A 190 -6.23 -7.01 12.21
CA MET A 190 -4.95 -6.98 11.46
C MET A 190 -4.44 -5.55 11.23
N PHE A 191 -5.35 -4.60 11.02
CA PHE A 191 -5.01 -3.18 10.88
C PHE A 191 -4.59 -2.56 12.22
N GLU A 192 -5.22 -2.95 13.32
CA GLU A 192 -4.78 -2.52 14.66
C GLU A 192 -3.37 -3.04 15.00
N ASP A 193 -3.06 -4.28 14.64
CA ASP A 193 -1.69 -4.81 14.77
C ASP A 193 -0.71 -4.03 13.89
N PHE A 194 -1.09 -3.73 12.65
CA PHE A 194 -0.28 -2.89 11.75
C PHE A 194 -0.01 -1.53 12.36
N LYS A 195 -1.03 -0.88 12.96
CA LYS A 195 -0.91 0.43 13.59
C LYS A 195 0.12 0.39 14.72
N LYS A 196 0.03 -0.57 15.64
CA LYS A 196 0.97 -0.73 16.76
C LYS A 196 2.41 -0.95 16.27
N VAL A 197 2.61 -1.79 15.24
CA VAL A 197 3.95 -2.02 14.67
C VAL A 197 4.46 -0.75 13.97
N ALA A 198 3.61 -0.06 13.22
CA ALA A 198 3.97 1.11 12.43
C ALA A 198 4.27 2.36 13.28
N THR A 199 3.60 2.52 14.43
CA THR A 199 3.88 3.59 15.41
C THR A 199 5.06 3.26 16.32
N GLY A 200 5.52 2.02 16.32
CA GLY A 200 6.63 1.56 17.16
C GLY A 200 6.22 1.16 18.58
N GLU A 201 4.93 0.98 18.84
CA GLU A 201 4.41 0.50 20.12
C GLU A 201 4.80 -0.97 20.38
N CYS A 202 4.91 -1.77 19.33
CA CYS A 202 5.37 -3.16 19.41
C CYS A 202 6.37 -3.51 18.31
N LYS A 203 7.15 -4.58 18.56
CA LYS A 203 8.04 -5.16 17.54
C LYS A 203 7.22 -5.90 16.49
N PRO A 204 7.70 -6.03 15.24
CA PRO A 204 7.05 -6.81 14.19
C PRO A 204 6.81 -8.24 14.65
N PHE A 205 5.59 -8.75 14.45
CA PHE A 205 5.20 -10.10 14.89
C PHE A 205 4.15 -10.70 13.96
N TYR A 206 4.13 -12.03 13.91
CA TYR A 206 3.08 -12.78 13.24
C TYR A 206 2.00 -13.14 14.28
N ASN A 207 0.75 -12.74 14.04
CA ASN A 207 -0.33 -12.98 14.98
C ASN A 207 -0.93 -14.39 14.77
N GLU A 208 -0.45 -15.36 15.57
CA GLU A 208 -0.91 -16.75 15.50
C GLU A 208 -2.39 -16.92 15.87
N GLU A 209 -2.92 -16.11 16.79
CA GLU A 209 -4.34 -16.15 17.17
C GLU A 209 -5.24 -15.73 16.01
N LEU A 210 -4.86 -14.67 15.28
CA LEU A 210 -5.58 -14.27 14.07
C LEU A 210 -5.40 -15.29 12.95
N ALA A 211 -4.24 -15.93 12.85
CA ALA A 211 -4.02 -16.99 11.86
C ALA A 211 -4.92 -18.21 12.11
N ALA A 212 -5.13 -18.59 13.37
CA ALA A 212 -6.06 -19.67 13.75
C ALA A 212 -7.52 -19.29 13.46
N LYS A 213 -7.93 -18.05 13.81
CA LYS A 213 -9.28 -17.55 13.45
C LYS A 213 -9.53 -17.54 11.94
N VAL A 214 -8.51 -17.22 11.15
CA VAL A 214 -8.58 -17.29 9.69
C VAL A 214 -8.81 -18.74 9.23
N ASP A 215 -8.19 -19.73 9.84
CA ASP A 215 -8.42 -21.14 9.49
C ASP A 215 -9.82 -21.63 9.87
N ASP A 216 -10.37 -21.14 10.98
CA ASP A 216 -11.69 -21.54 11.47
C ASP A 216 -12.84 -20.87 10.70
N GLU A 217 -12.74 -19.57 10.42
CA GLU A 217 -13.85 -18.79 9.83
C GLU A 217 -13.85 -18.77 8.30
N VAL A 218 -12.68 -18.95 7.66
CA VAL A 218 -12.54 -18.77 6.20
C VAL A 218 -12.62 -20.10 5.47
N GLY A 219 -13.81 -20.42 4.94
CA GLY A 219 -14.03 -21.70 4.24
C GLY A 219 -13.21 -21.89 2.96
N SER A 220 -12.72 -20.81 2.35
CA SER A 220 -11.88 -20.88 1.13
C SER A 220 -10.40 -20.93 1.48
N ARG A 221 -9.74 -22.05 1.15
CA ARG A 221 -8.28 -22.23 1.36
C ARG A 221 -7.45 -21.11 0.71
N LEU A 222 -7.89 -20.57 -0.43
CA LEU A 222 -7.18 -19.48 -1.10
C LEU A 222 -7.30 -18.17 -0.31
N ASP A 223 -8.48 -17.87 0.21
CA ASP A 223 -8.73 -16.64 0.98
C ASP A 223 -8.02 -16.67 2.32
N ALA A 224 -8.00 -17.85 2.97
CA ALA A 224 -7.20 -18.07 4.16
C ALA A 224 -5.70 -17.80 3.90
N LYS A 225 -5.15 -18.29 2.78
CA LYS A 225 -3.77 -17.98 2.37
C LYS A 225 -3.55 -16.50 2.08
N ILE A 226 -4.51 -15.81 1.47
CA ILE A 226 -4.44 -14.36 1.21
C ILE A 226 -4.35 -13.59 2.53
N LEU A 227 -5.20 -13.92 3.50
CA LEU A 227 -5.23 -13.28 4.82
C LEU A 227 -3.98 -13.61 5.66
N LYS A 228 -3.47 -14.84 5.60
CA LYS A 228 -2.19 -15.21 6.23
C LYS A 228 -1.00 -14.47 5.60
N THR A 229 -1.05 -14.23 4.28
CA THR A 229 -0.05 -13.38 3.60
C THR A 229 -0.14 -11.93 4.09
N LEU A 230 -1.33 -11.45 4.47
CA LEU A 230 -1.47 -10.14 5.12
C LEU A 230 -0.82 -10.11 6.51
N LEU A 231 -0.98 -11.16 7.32
CA LEU A 231 -0.30 -11.25 8.63
C LEU A 231 1.22 -11.22 8.51
N LYS A 232 1.77 -11.83 7.46
CA LYS A 232 3.20 -11.78 7.12
C LYS A 232 3.70 -10.34 6.88
N LEU A 233 2.86 -9.43 6.40
CA LEU A 233 3.21 -8.01 6.24
C LEU A 233 3.65 -7.43 7.58
N ASN A 234 2.84 -7.62 8.62
CA ASN A 234 3.11 -7.09 9.96
C ASN A 234 4.33 -7.76 10.60
N ALA A 235 4.52 -9.06 10.37
CA ALA A 235 5.63 -9.83 10.91
C ALA A 235 7.01 -9.34 10.45
N HIS A 236 7.09 -8.78 9.24
CA HIS A 236 8.36 -8.32 8.68
C HIS A 236 8.48 -6.80 8.56
N LEU A 237 7.47 -6.02 8.96
CA LEU A 237 7.45 -4.58 8.78
C LEU A 237 8.44 -3.88 9.71
N GLN A 238 9.54 -3.37 9.18
CA GLN A 238 10.56 -2.67 9.98
C GLN A 238 10.29 -1.17 10.08
N MET A 239 9.80 -0.54 9.01
CA MET A 239 9.55 0.91 8.97
C MET A 239 8.45 1.26 7.97
N THR A 240 7.67 2.30 8.24
CA THR A 240 6.73 2.86 7.27
C THR A 240 6.59 4.37 7.43
N ASN A 241 6.20 5.06 6.35
CA ASN A 241 5.81 6.46 6.41
C ASN A 241 4.29 6.67 6.57
N PHE A 242 3.52 5.58 6.76
CA PHE A 242 2.06 5.60 6.78
C PHE A 242 1.50 6.63 7.78
N PHE A 243 1.95 6.61 9.03
CA PHE A 243 1.44 7.50 10.09
C PHE A 243 2.28 8.76 10.32
N LYS A 244 3.10 9.19 9.33
CA LYS A 244 3.94 10.38 9.54
C LYS A 244 3.08 11.65 9.65
N PRO A 245 3.19 12.44 10.74
CA PRO A 245 2.34 13.60 10.98
C PRO A 245 2.71 14.82 10.13
N THR A 246 3.87 14.83 9.46
CA THR A 246 4.36 15.96 8.67
C THR A 246 4.39 15.66 7.17
N GLY A 247 3.64 16.45 6.40
CA GLY A 247 3.53 16.35 4.94
C GLY A 247 2.55 15.30 4.45
N THR A 248 2.02 15.50 3.24
CA THR A 248 1.29 14.46 2.52
C THR A 248 2.30 13.62 1.77
N ALA A 249 2.47 12.35 2.16
CA ALA A 249 3.40 11.48 1.45
C ALA A 249 2.89 11.24 0.02
N SER A 250 3.68 11.62 -0.99
CA SER A 250 3.34 11.36 -2.41
C SER A 250 3.26 9.87 -2.75
N ALA A 251 3.85 9.01 -1.91
CA ALA A 251 3.73 7.56 -1.94
C ALA A 251 3.88 6.99 -0.52
N ILE A 252 3.23 5.86 -0.27
CA ILE A 252 3.40 5.05 0.94
C ILE A 252 4.57 4.12 0.73
N ALA A 253 5.51 4.11 1.67
CA ALA A 253 6.70 3.27 1.63
C ALA A 253 6.73 2.40 2.89
N MET A 254 6.86 1.09 2.68
CA MET A 254 7.03 0.09 3.74
C MET A 254 8.37 -0.61 3.53
N ARG A 255 9.20 -0.66 4.58
CA ARG A 255 10.46 -1.40 4.62
C ARG A 255 10.21 -2.71 5.37
N PHE A 256 10.63 -3.80 4.76
CA PHE A 256 10.63 -5.13 5.35
C PHE A 256 12.07 -5.62 5.57
N ASP A 257 12.26 -6.48 6.57
CA ASP A 257 13.48 -7.28 6.66
C ASP A 257 13.51 -8.36 5.55
N GLY A 258 14.69 -8.93 5.33
CA GLY A 258 14.88 -9.96 4.30
C GLY A 258 14.08 -11.24 4.53
N GLY A 259 13.68 -11.52 5.76
CA GLY A 259 12.89 -12.69 6.14
C GLY A 259 11.54 -12.75 5.44
N VAL A 260 11.05 -11.63 4.90
CA VAL A 260 9.83 -11.58 4.08
C VAL A 260 9.92 -12.47 2.81
N LEU A 261 11.13 -12.86 2.40
CA LEU A 261 11.39 -13.79 1.30
C LEU A 261 11.90 -15.17 1.78
N ALA A 262 11.82 -15.48 3.08
CA ALA A 262 12.41 -16.72 3.63
C ALA A 262 11.71 -18.00 3.16
N ASP A 263 10.40 -17.93 2.92
CA ASP A 263 9.54 -19.00 2.41
C ASP A 263 9.60 -19.14 0.88
N ARG A 264 10.33 -18.26 0.18
CA ARG A 264 10.48 -18.33 -1.26
C ARG A 264 11.57 -19.35 -1.65
N PRO A 265 11.44 -20.01 -2.81
CA PRO A 265 12.43 -20.97 -3.27
C PRO A 265 13.81 -20.33 -3.42
N ARG A 266 14.84 -21.00 -2.89
CA ARG A 266 16.24 -20.57 -3.02
C ARG A 266 16.77 -20.65 -4.45
N THR A 267 16.07 -21.36 -5.33
CA THR A 267 16.35 -21.37 -6.77
C THR A 267 16.06 -20.01 -7.42
N LEU A 268 15.03 -19.30 -6.95
CA LEU A 268 14.63 -17.98 -7.44
C LEU A 268 15.20 -16.85 -6.59
N PHE A 269 15.35 -17.08 -5.29
CA PHE A 269 15.88 -16.13 -4.31
C PHE A 269 17.07 -16.74 -3.55
N PRO A 270 18.26 -16.88 -4.20
CA PRO A 270 19.40 -17.60 -3.64
C PRO A 270 19.95 -17.02 -2.34
N THR A 271 19.84 -15.70 -2.18
CA THR A 271 20.35 -14.98 -1.01
C THR A 271 19.25 -14.12 -0.40
N ILE A 272 19.12 -14.17 0.92
CA ILE A 272 18.19 -13.31 1.66
C ILE A 272 18.72 -11.87 1.58
N PRO A 273 17.94 -10.90 1.09
CA PRO A 273 18.38 -9.51 1.05
C PRO A 273 18.43 -8.92 2.46
N TYR A 274 19.17 -7.84 2.66
CA TYR A 274 19.17 -7.12 3.93
C TYR A 274 17.83 -6.41 4.18
N ALA A 275 17.27 -5.78 3.14
CA ALA A 275 15.96 -5.13 3.24
C ALA A 275 15.23 -5.11 1.90
N VAL A 276 13.89 -5.14 1.99
CA VAL A 276 12.98 -5.01 0.84
C VAL A 276 12.04 -3.85 1.10
N TYR A 277 11.99 -2.88 0.20
CA TYR A 277 11.06 -1.76 0.28
C TYR A 277 9.95 -1.97 -0.74
N LEU A 278 8.70 -1.81 -0.32
CA LEU A 278 7.55 -1.64 -1.19
C LEU A 278 7.14 -0.17 -1.17
N VAL A 279 7.11 0.47 -2.33
CA VAL A 279 6.67 1.85 -2.48
C VAL A 279 5.41 1.86 -3.35
N VAL A 280 4.30 2.35 -2.81
CA VAL A 280 3.00 2.45 -3.47
C VAL A 280 2.60 3.91 -3.56
N GLY A 281 2.67 4.46 -4.77
CA GLY A 281 2.12 5.79 -5.09
C GLY A 281 0.72 5.67 -5.68
N ARG A 282 0.15 6.82 -6.06
CA ARG A 282 -1.16 6.89 -6.73
C ARG A 282 -1.17 5.99 -7.98
N SER A 283 -0.26 6.23 -8.93
CA SER A 283 -0.27 5.55 -10.25
C SER A 283 0.92 4.66 -10.54
N PHE A 284 1.76 4.42 -9.54
CA PHE A 284 2.89 3.51 -9.64
C PHE A 284 3.02 2.72 -8.35
N TYR A 285 3.66 1.57 -8.44
CA TYR A 285 4.28 0.95 -7.28
C TYR A 285 5.57 0.27 -7.74
N GLY A 286 6.48 0.05 -6.81
CA GLY A 286 7.78 -0.53 -7.12
C GLY A 286 8.46 -1.09 -5.88
N PHE A 287 9.56 -1.77 -6.13
CA PHE A 287 10.41 -2.32 -5.09
C PHE A 287 11.75 -1.61 -5.09
N HIS A 288 12.36 -1.56 -3.90
CA HIS A 288 13.79 -1.33 -3.76
C HIS A 288 14.35 -2.44 -2.88
N ILE A 289 15.19 -3.30 -3.45
CA ILE A 289 15.85 -4.39 -2.74
C ILE A 289 17.32 -4.05 -2.55
N ARG A 290 17.85 -4.30 -1.34
CA ARG A 290 19.27 -4.13 -1.03
C ARG A 290 19.83 -5.32 -0.27
N PHE A 291 21.06 -5.70 -0.57
CA PHE A 291 21.72 -6.87 0.03
C PHE A 291 22.61 -6.56 1.24
N THR A 292 22.86 -5.28 1.50
CA THR A 292 23.60 -4.77 2.66
C THR A 292 22.93 -3.51 3.19
N GLU A 293 23.36 -3.05 4.36
CA GLU A 293 22.90 -1.78 4.95
C GLU A 293 23.25 -0.59 4.05
N ILE A 294 24.53 -0.47 3.70
CA ILE A 294 25.05 0.49 2.72
C ILE A 294 25.10 -0.22 1.37
N ALA A 295 24.22 0.17 0.45
CA ALA A 295 24.09 -0.46 -0.85
C ALA A 295 23.88 0.57 -1.97
N ARG A 296 24.40 0.26 -3.15
CA ARG A 296 24.32 1.10 -4.34
C ARG A 296 23.59 0.38 -5.47
N GLY A 297 22.73 1.13 -6.13
CA GLY A 297 21.83 0.67 -7.18
C GLY A 297 21.22 1.83 -7.95
N GLY A 298 20.75 1.58 -9.17
CA GLY A 298 20.06 2.58 -9.97
C GLY A 298 18.56 2.32 -10.04
N ILE A 299 17.73 3.36 -10.12
CA ILE A 299 16.28 3.22 -10.24
C ILE A 299 15.88 2.84 -11.67
N ARG A 300 14.93 1.91 -11.83
CA ARG A 300 14.33 1.56 -13.13
C ARG A 300 12.86 1.94 -13.19
N LEU A 301 12.47 2.71 -14.20
CA LEU A 301 11.07 2.99 -14.50
C LEU A 301 10.59 2.09 -15.64
N ILE A 302 9.48 1.37 -15.43
CA ILE A 302 8.85 0.52 -16.44
C ILE A 302 7.53 1.15 -16.87
N LEU A 303 7.51 1.72 -18.08
CA LEU A 303 6.30 2.31 -18.64
C LEU A 303 5.46 1.24 -19.34
N SER A 304 4.22 1.05 -18.87
CA SER A 304 3.29 0.08 -19.44
C SER A 304 2.32 0.79 -20.38
N ARG A 305 2.46 0.56 -21.69
CA ARG A 305 1.65 1.23 -22.74
C ARG A 305 0.16 0.85 -22.70
N ASN A 306 -0.17 -0.30 -22.14
CA ASN A 306 -1.56 -0.78 -22.01
C ASN A 306 -1.73 -1.69 -20.77
N ARG A 307 -2.98 -2.04 -20.47
CA ARG A 307 -3.34 -2.84 -19.28
C ARG A 307 -2.77 -4.28 -19.32
N GLN A 308 -2.62 -4.88 -20.49
CA GLN A 308 -2.06 -6.23 -20.62
C GLN A 308 -0.57 -6.24 -20.30
N VAL A 309 0.18 -5.30 -20.89
CA VAL A 309 1.61 -5.08 -20.60
C VAL A 309 1.81 -4.74 -19.13
N TYR A 310 0.94 -3.90 -18.55
CA TYR A 310 0.95 -3.60 -17.12
C TYR A 310 0.80 -4.86 -16.26
N LYS A 311 -0.20 -5.71 -16.54
CA LYS A 311 -0.40 -6.97 -15.80
C LYS A 311 0.84 -7.87 -15.86
N LYS A 312 1.44 -8.01 -17.05
CA LYS A 312 2.66 -8.81 -17.25
C LYS A 312 3.83 -8.27 -16.43
N ASN A 313 4.09 -6.96 -16.53
CA ASN A 313 5.19 -6.31 -15.80
C ASN A 313 4.98 -6.43 -14.28
N CYS A 314 3.75 -6.24 -13.80
CA CYS A 314 3.42 -6.39 -12.39
C CYS A 314 3.70 -7.80 -11.84
N ALA A 315 3.40 -8.83 -12.64
CA ALA A 315 3.52 -10.23 -12.20
C ALA A 315 4.96 -10.65 -11.89
N THR A 316 5.93 -10.07 -12.60
CA THR A 316 7.38 -10.38 -12.48
C THR A 316 8.18 -9.28 -11.79
N LEU A 317 7.55 -8.19 -11.34
CA LEU A 317 8.24 -6.99 -10.87
C LEU A 317 9.21 -7.26 -9.71
N LEU A 318 8.78 -8.07 -8.73
CA LEU A 318 9.60 -8.41 -7.56
C LEU A 318 10.81 -9.26 -7.95
N GLU A 319 10.59 -10.30 -8.76
CA GLU A 319 11.63 -11.21 -9.25
C GLU A 319 12.66 -10.45 -10.11
N GLU A 320 12.19 -9.56 -10.99
CA GLU A 320 13.06 -8.72 -11.82
C GLU A 320 13.91 -7.76 -10.97
N ASN A 321 13.29 -7.06 -10.01
CA ASN A 321 14.02 -6.15 -9.12
C ASN A 321 15.06 -6.90 -8.28
N TYR A 322 14.70 -8.08 -7.75
CA TYR A 322 15.61 -8.93 -6.97
C TYR A 322 16.81 -9.36 -7.81
N ASN A 323 16.58 -9.90 -9.02
CA ASN A 323 17.65 -10.40 -9.89
C ASN A 323 18.63 -9.29 -10.28
N LEU A 324 18.11 -8.08 -10.54
CA LEU A 324 18.95 -6.92 -10.84
C LEU A 324 19.75 -6.45 -9.62
N ALA A 325 19.15 -6.40 -8.43
CA ALA A 325 19.84 -6.06 -7.19
C ALA A 325 20.90 -7.11 -6.84
N TYR A 326 20.61 -8.40 -7.06
CA TYR A 326 21.53 -9.49 -6.79
C TYR A 326 22.71 -9.49 -7.76
N THR A 327 22.45 -9.22 -9.04
CA THR A 327 23.52 -9.01 -10.03
C THR A 327 24.40 -7.84 -9.63
N GLN A 328 23.82 -6.75 -9.10
CA GLN A 328 24.60 -5.61 -8.59
C GLN A 328 25.42 -5.99 -7.36
N GLN A 329 24.90 -6.85 -6.48
CA GLN A 329 25.63 -7.35 -5.30
C GLN A 329 26.87 -8.14 -5.73
N LEU A 330 26.73 -9.03 -6.72
CA LEU A 330 27.86 -9.81 -7.23
C LEU A 330 28.91 -8.95 -7.94
N LYS A 331 28.49 -7.85 -8.58
CA LYS A 331 29.39 -6.87 -9.20
C LYS A 331 30.16 -6.05 -8.17
N ASN A 332 29.54 -5.73 -7.03
CA ASN A 332 30.13 -4.88 -6.00
C ASN A 332 31.06 -5.63 -5.03
N LYS A 333 31.47 -6.87 -5.34
CA LYS A 333 32.29 -7.72 -4.46
C LYS A 333 33.62 -7.09 -3.99
N ASP A 334 34.13 -6.10 -4.74
CA ASP A 334 35.43 -5.46 -4.49
C ASP A 334 35.31 -4.04 -3.88
N ILE A 335 34.11 -3.62 -3.45
CA ILE A 335 33.87 -2.31 -2.81
C ILE A 335 33.10 -2.45 -1.49
N ALA A 336 33.11 -1.42 -0.65
CA ALA A 336 32.47 -1.42 0.67
C ALA A 336 30.92 -1.36 0.62
N GLU A 337 30.33 -1.09 -0.55
CA GLU A 337 28.88 -0.99 -0.74
C GLU A 337 28.32 -2.28 -1.34
N GLY A 338 27.22 -2.82 -0.83
CA GLY A 338 26.53 -3.92 -1.48
C GLY A 338 25.65 -3.47 -2.66
N GLY A 339 24.95 -4.41 -3.26
CA GLY A 339 24.07 -4.18 -4.40
C GLY A 339 22.64 -3.83 -4.00
N SER A 340 22.05 -2.91 -4.74
CA SER A 340 20.62 -2.62 -4.69
C SER A 340 20.04 -2.34 -6.07
N LYS A 341 18.71 -2.28 -6.16
CA LYS A 341 18.00 -1.86 -7.36
C LYS A 341 16.68 -1.21 -7.04
#